data_AF-A0A109LQ53-F1
#
_entry.id   AF-A0A109LQ53-F1
#
_cell.length_a   1.000
_cell.length_b   1.000
_cell.length_c   1.000
_cell.angle_alpha   90.00
_cell.angle_beta   90.00
_cell.angle_gamma   90.00
#
_symmetry.space_group_name_H-M   'P 1'
#
loop_
_entity.id
_entity.type
_entity.pdbx_description
1 polymer ?
#
loop_
_entity_poly.entity_id
_entity_poly.type
_entity_poly.pdbx_seq_one_letter_code
_entity_poly.pdbx_strand_id
1 'polypeptide(L)'
;MNETLAWIGAIGGFIGAIAGIGSAIFAWMEWRKVNRKIAMVGDMSRAGEILPTWYTERMMGDYWTFGLWTVGGQVIVIKRITGVSDDGEWMDVELATADEGVMIDQEKFETIFAVAADRTSASIKVANVVSAMELVTS
;
A
#
# COMPACT_ATOMS: atom_id res chain seq x y z
N MET A 1 1.59 -61.70 -3.55
CA MET A 1 1.74 -60.52 -4.44
C MET A 1 1.13 -59.25 -3.84
N ASN A 2 1.08 -59.10 -2.50
CA ASN A 2 0.35 -58.01 -1.82
C ASN A 2 1.23 -57.05 -1.01
N GLU A 3 2.43 -57.46 -0.58
CA GLU A 3 3.29 -56.60 0.26
C GLU A 3 3.99 -55.50 -0.54
N THR A 4 4.42 -55.78 -1.77
CA THR A 4 5.09 -54.77 -2.62
C THR A 4 4.16 -53.62 -3.01
N LEU A 5 2.88 -53.89 -3.25
CA LEU A 5 1.86 -52.85 -3.52
C LEU A 5 1.55 -52.01 -2.27
N ALA A 6 1.56 -52.61 -1.08
CA ALA A 6 1.35 -51.89 0.18
C ALA A 6 2.51 -50.92 0.50
N TRP A 7 3.75 -51.33 0.26
CA TRP A 7 4.92 -50.46 0.44
C TRP A 7 4.96 -49.28 -0.54
N ILE A 8 4.58 -49.49 -1.81
CA ILE A 8 4.48 -48.42 -2.81
C ILE A 8 3.40 -47.39 -2.41
N GLY A 9 2.23 -47.87 -1.94
CA GLY A 9 1.17 -47.00 -1.43
C GLY A 9 1.58 -46.19 -0.20
N ALA A 10 2.31 -46.82 0.73
CA ALA A 10 2.82 -46.14 1.93
C ALA A 10 3.86 -45.05 1.59
N ILE A 11 4.78 -45.32 0.65
CA ILE A 11 5.77 -44.35 0.18
C ILE A 11 5.09 -43.19 -0.56
N GLY A 12 4.13 -43.49 -1.44
CA GLY A 12 3.38 -42.46 -2.16
C GLY A 12 2.56 -41.56 -1.22
N GLY A 13 1.91 -42.14 -0.22
CA GLY A 13 1.18 -41.40 0.81
C GLY A 13 2.07 -40.50 1.67
N PHE A 14 3.27 -40.98 2.01
CA PHE A 14 4.25 -40.20 2.78
C PHE A 14 4.78 -38.99 1.99
N ILE A 15 5.10 -39.17 0.70
CA ILE A 15 5.53 -38.07 -0.18
C ILE A 15 4.40 -37.04 -0.34
N GLY A 16 3.16 -37.49 -0.52
CA GLY A 16 1.99 -36.61 -0.62
C GLY A 16 1.75 -35.79 0.66
N ALA A 17 1.94 -36.41 1.83
CA ALA A 17 1.82 -35.71 3.12
C ALA A 17 2.88 -34.61 3.30
N ILE A 18 4.14 -34.87 2.89
CA ILE A 18 5.21 -33.87 2.94
C ILE A 18 4.90 -32.71 1.99
N ALA A 19 4.43 -32.99 0.76
CA ALA A 19 4.07 -31.95 -0.19
C ALA A 19 2.91 -31.09 0.32
N GLY A 20 1.90 -31.69 0.95
CA GLY A 20 0.76 -30.96 1.54
C GLY A 20 1.14 -30.08 2.73
N ILE A 21 2.07 -30.52 3.58
CA ILE A 21 2.61 -29.71 4.68
C ILE A 21 3.42 -28.53 4.13
N GLY A 22 4.26 -28.79 3.12
CA GLY A 22 5.04 -27.75 2.44
C GLY A 22 4.15 -26.65 1.85
N SER A 23 3.10 -27.02 1.11
CA SER A 23 2.18 -26.05 0.51
C SER A 23 1.39 -25.25 1.55
N ALA A 24 0.97 -25.88 2.65
CA ALA A 24 0.29 -25.20 3.75
C ALA A 24 1.18 -24.16 4.45
N ILE A 25 2.47 -24.47 4.65
CA ILE A 25 3.44 -23.53 5.22
C ILE A 25 3.68 -22.35 4.27
N PHE A 26 3.82 -22.60 2.97
CA PHE A 26 3.94 -21.54 1.97
C PHE A 26 2.71 -20.65 1.91
N ALA A 27 1.51 -21.23 1.88
CA ALA A 27 0.26 -20.49 1.91
C ALA A 27 0.11 -19.65 3.20
N TRP A 28 0.52 -20.18 4.36
CA TRP A 28 0.51 -19.42 5.61
C TRP A 28 1.51 -18.25 5.60
N MET A 29 2.70 -18.43 5.01
CA MET A 29 3.67 -17.36 4.84
C MET A 29 3.17 -16.27 3.89
N GLU A 30 2.54 -16.64 2.77
CA GLU A 30 1.93 -15.69 1.84
C GLU A 30 0.74 -14.97 2.48
N TRP A 31 -0.15 -15.69 3.14
CA TRP A 31 -1.25 -15.11 3.88
C TRP A 31 -0.76 -14.14 4.96
N ARG A 32 0.30 -14.47 5.69
CA ARG A 32 0.87 -13.56 6.70
C ARG A 32 1.50 -12.31 6.08
N LYS A 33 2.14 -12.43 4.90
CA LYS A 33 2.68 -11.28 4.15
C LYS A 33 1.56 -10.38 3.61
N VAL A 34 0.50 -10.98 3.06
CA VAL A 34 -0.66 -10.26 2.53
C VAL A 34 -1.48 -9.65 3.65
N ASN A 35 -1.75 -10.38 4.73
CA ASN A 35 -2.51 -9.88 5.88
C ASN A 35 -1.78 -8.76 6.62
N ARG A 36 -0.44 -8.79 6.67
CA ARG A 36 0.36 -7.66 7.20
C ARG A 36 0.25 -6.41 6.32
N LYS A 37 0.16 -6.56 5.01
CA LYS A 37 -0.09 -5.44 4.09
C LYS A 37 -1.52 -4.88 4.20
N ILE A 38 -2.47 -5.71 4.62
CA ILE A 38 -3.91 -5.37 4.66
C ILE A 38 -4.36 -4.86 6.05
N ALA A 39 -3.56 -5.06 7.10
CA ALA A 39 -3.79 -4.42 8.39
C ALA A 39 -3.41 -2.93 8.31
N MET A 40 -4.24 -2.18 7.59
CA MET A 40 -4.22 -0.72 7.53
C MET A 40 -4.94 -0.19 8.76
N VAL A 41 -4.22 0.58 9.56
CA VAL A 41 -4.76 1.18 10.76
C VAL A 41 -5.34 2.53 10.36
N GLY A 42 -6.66 2.67 10.50
CA GLY A 42 -7.36 3.95 10.37
C GLY A 42 -7.20 4.86 11.60
N ASP A 43 -6.34 4.48 12.54
CA ASP A 43 -6.11 5.18 13.82
C ASP A 43 -4.89 6.12 13.70
N MET A 44 -5.17 7.42 13.76
CA MET A 44 -4.21 8.54 13.61
C MET A 44 -3.01 8.45 14.57
N SER A 45 -3.15 7.74 15.68
CA SER A 45 -2.13 7.63 16.72
C SER A 45 -0.85 6.88 16.29
N ARG A 46 -0.92 5.98 15.30
CA ARG A 46 0.25 5.24 14.80
C ARG A 46 0.97 5.89 13.61
N ALA A 47 0.30 6.77 12.88
CA ALA A 47 0.92 7.48 11.76
C ALA A 47 1.97 8.52 12.21
N GLY A 48 1.89 8.97 13.47
CA GLY A 48 2.75 10.00 14.04
C GLY A 48 4.21 9.59 14.32
N GLU A 49 4.56 8.30 14.24
CA GLU A 49 5.96 7.85 14.40
C GLU A 49 6.79 7.93 13.11
N ILE A 50 6.13 8.02 11.94
CA ILE A 50 6.78 7.85 10.62
C ILE A 50 6.58 9.09 9.73
N LEU A 51 5.50 9.84 9.93
CA LEU A 51 5.28 11.15 9.29
C LEU A 51 5.12 12.22 10.37
N PRO A 52 5.48 13.50 10.11
CA PRO A 52 5.27 14.57 11.09
C PRO A 52 3.81 14.61 11.54
N THR A 53 3.54 14.54 12.85
CA THR A 53 2.20 14.27 13.40
C THR A 53 1.12 15.28 12.99
N TRP A 54 1.48 16.53 12.73
CA TRP A 54 0.56 17.59 12.25
C TRP A 54 0.13 17.40 10.78
N TYR A 55 0.87 16.59 10.03
CA TYR A 55 0.71 16.37 8.59
C TYR A 55 -0.37 15.32 8.30
N THR A 56 -0.39 14.24 9.09
CA THR A 56 -1.33 13.14 8.89
C THR A 56 -2.75 13.49 9.35
N GLU A 57 -2.90 14.30 10.39
CA GLU A 57 -4.21 14.67 10.95
C GLU A 57 -5.07 15.45 9.94
N ARG A 58 -4.50 16.47 9.28
CA ARG A 58 -5.22 17.24 8.24
C ARG A 58 -5.41 16.47 6.94
N MET A 59 -4.41 15.70 6.51
CA MET A 59 -4.50 14.91 5.27
C MET A 59 -5.43 13.71 5.37
N MET A 60 -5.70 13.19 6.57
CA MET A 60 -6.70 12.14 6.76
C MET A 60 -8.10 12.72 7.04
N GLY A 61 -8.16 13.90 7.67
CA GLY A 61 -9.41 14.54 8.07
C GLY A 61 -10.09 15.37 6.98
N ASP A 62 -9.32 16.11 6.17
CA ASP A 62 -9.84 17.06 5.19
C ASP A 62 -9.74 16.51 3.76
N TYR A 63 -10.74 16.81 2.94
CA TYR A 63 -10.70 16.57 1.50
C TYR A 63 -10.06 17.78 0.82
N TRP A 64 -8.75 17.73 0.59
CA TRP A 64 -7.97 18.88 0.14
C TRP A 64 -6.82 18.44 -0.77
N THR A 65 -6.42 19.27 -1.73
CA THR A 65 -5.38 18.86 -2.69
C THR A 65 -3.98 19.07 -2.13
N PHE A 66 -3.20 17.99 -2.12
CA PHE A 66 -1.83 17.97 -1.64
C PHE A 66 -0.88 17.30 -2.61
N GLY A 67 0.39 17.71 -2.58
CA GLY A 67 1.46 17.18 -3.39
C GLY A 67 2.44 16.37 -2.54
N LEU A 68 2.63 15.11 -2.91
CA LEU A 68 3.68 14.25 -2.39
C LEU A 68 4.86 14.27 -3.34
N TRP A 69 5.95 14.93 -2.93
CA TRP A 69 7.19 14.96 -3.68
C TRP A 69 7.93 13.64 -3.51
N THR A 70 8.28 12.99 -4.62
CA THR A 70 8.94 11.69 -4.60
C THR A 70 10.46 11.80 -4.74
N VAL A 71 11.18 10.75 -4.34
CA VAL A 71 12.64 10.62 -4.57
C VAL A 71 12.98 10.67 -6.07
N GLY A 72 12.03 10.28 -6.94
CA GLY A 72 12.18 10.34 -8.39
C GLY A 72 11.97 11.72 -9.02
N GLY A 73 11.61 12.74 -8.22
CA GLY A 73 11.35 14.09 -8.69
C GLY A 73 9.93 14.32 -9.22
N GLN A 74 9.04 13.33 -9.09
CA GLN A 74 7.62 13.47 -9.42
C GLN A 74 6.85 14.05 -8.24
N VAL A 75 5.72 14.68 -8.53
CA VAL A 75 4.74 15.08 -7.52
C VAL A 75 3.47 14.27 -7.70
N ILE A 76 3.16 13.40 -6.75
CA ILE A 76 1.90 12.67 -6.74
C ILE A 76 0.85 13.55 -6.08
N VAL A 77 -0.24 13.83 -6.79
CA VAL A 77 -1.30 14.70 -6.30
C VAL A 77 -2.39 13.87 -5.64
N ILE A 78 -2.63 14.12 -4.36
CA ILE A 78 -3.59 13.41 -3.53
C ILE A 78 -4.62 14.37 -2.93
N LYS A 79 -5.80 13.85 -2.60
CA LYS A 79 -6.87 14.54 -1.88
C LYS A 79 -6.85 14.26 -0.39
N ARG A 80 -6.42 13.06 -0.03
CA ARG A 80 -6.31 12.58 1.35
C ARG A 80 -5.55 11.27 1.43
N ILE A 81 -5.08 10.97 2.62
CA ILE A 81 -4.61 9.65 3.04
C ILE A 81 -5.80 8.90 3.62
N THR A 82 -6.09 7.70 3.10
CA THR A 82 -7.20 6.86 3.57
C THR A 82 -6.75 5.79 4.56
N GLY A 83 -5.46 5.47 4.59
CA GLY A 83 -4.90 4.52 5.55
C GLY A 83 -3.38 4.49 5.53
N VAL A 84 -2.80 3.99 6.61
CA VAL A 84 -1.37 3.71 6.73
C VAL A 84 -1.22 2.27 7.21
N SER A 85 -0.28 1.53 6.63
CA SER A 85 -0.01 0.15 7.04
C SER A 85 0.49 0.09 8.49
N ASP A 86 0.28 -1.04 9.14
CA ASP A 86 0.76 -1.30 10.52
C ASP A 86 2.27 -1.07 10.72
N ASP A 87 3.07 -1.29 9.68
CA ASP A 87 4.52 -1.06 9.67
C ASP A 87 4.92 0.33 9.17
N GLY A 88 3.95 1.13 8.74
CA GLY A 88 4.08 2.44 8.11
C GLY A 88 4.98 2.49 6.87
N GLU A 89 5.23 1.35 6.23
CA GLU A 89 5.93 1.32 4.95
C GLU A 89 5.04 1.80 3.79
N TRP A 90 3.71 1.69 3.94
CA TRP A 90 2.73 1.96 2.90
C TRP A 90 1.66 2.92 3.40
N MET A 91 1.21 3.80 2.51
CA MET A 91 0.03 4.63 2.70
C MET A 91 -0.93 4.40 1.54
N ASP A 92 -2.21 4.31 1.86
CA ASP A 92 -3.29 4.36 0.89
C ASP A 92 -3.79 5.80 0.78
N VAL A 93 -3.99 6.24 -0.46
CA VAL A 93 -4.38 7.60 -0.78
C VAL A 93 -5.51 7.62 -1.79
N GLU A 94 -6.23 8.73 -1.79
CA GLU A 94 -7.14 9.11 -2.86
C GLU A 94 -6.43 10.14 -3.74
N LEU A 95 -6.12 9.79 -4.99
CA LEU A 95 -5.49 10.65 -5.99
C LEU A 95 -6.47 11.75 -6.45
N ALA A 96 -5.92 12.93 -6.74
CA ALA A 96 -6.65 13.99 -7.41
C ALA A 96 -6.72 13.75 -8.92
N THR A 97 -7.79 14.20 -9.56
CA THR A 97 -7.87 14.30 -11.02
C THR A 97 -7.26 15.63 -11.49
N ALA A 98 -6.81 15.69 -12.74
CA ALA A 98 -6.10 16.85 -13.27
C ALA A 98 -6.95 18.15 -13.33
N ASP A 99 -8.28 18.01 -13.30
CA ASP A 99 -9.26 19.09 -13.36
C ASP A 99 -9.58 19.73 -11.99
N GLU A 100 -9.05 19.20 -10.89
CA GLU A 100 -9.40 19.63 -9.52
C GLU A 100 -8.64 20.86 -9.01
N GLY A 101 -8.32 21.80 -9.92
CA GLY A 101 -7.88 23.15 -9.55
C GLY A 101 -6.53 23.21 -8.82
N VAL A 102 -5.57 22.39 -9.24
CA VAL A 102 -4.27 22.25 -8.57
C VAL A 102 -3.36 23.42 -8.91
N MET A 103 -2.88 24.17 -7.91
CA MET A 103 -1.92 25.27 -8.10
C MET A 103 -0.48 24.78 -8.10
N ILE A 104 -0.17 23.83 -8.99
CA ILE A 104 1.20 23.38 -9.25
C ILE A 104 1.59 23.70 -10.68
N ASP A 105 2.82 24.17 -10.85
CA ASP A 105 3.40 24.41 -12.16
C ASP A 105 3.75 23.08 -12.83
N GLN A 106 2.81 22.55 -13.63
CA GLN A 106 2.95 21.27 -14.34
C GLN A 106 4.03 21.31 -15.43
N GLU A 107 4.53 22.49 -15.81
CA GLU A 107 5.68 22.60 -16.73
C GLU A 107 7.01 22.41 -16.01
N LYS A 108 7.06 22.70 -14.71
CA LYS A 108 8.25 22.55 -13.86
C LYS A 108 8.32 21.22 -13.13
N PHE A 109 7.17 20.63 -12.83
CA PHE A 109 7.10 19.40 -12.03
C PHE A 109 6.37 18.31 -12.81
N GLU A 110 6.95 17.11 -12.83
CA GLU A 110 6.28 15.93 -13.37
C GLU A 110 5.18 15.50 -12.39
N THR A 111 3.93 15.84 -12.69
CA THR A 111 2.78 15.57 -11.82
C THR A 111 2.06 14.28 -12.18
N ILE A 112 1.73 13.49 -11.16
CA ILE A 112 0.95 12.26 -11.28
C ILE A 112 -0.44 12.49 -10.70
N PHE A 113 -1.46 12.28 -11.53
CA PHE A 113 -2.88 12.36 -11.19
C PHE A 113 -3.57 11.00 -11.35
N ALA A 114 -4.81 10.91 -10.87
CA ALA A 114 -5.71 9.81 -11.19
C ALA A 114 -5.90 9.71 -12.71
N VAL A 115 -5.87 8.47 -13.23
CA VAL A 115 -6.07 8.20 -14.67
C VAL A 115 -7.51 8.51 -15.10
N ALA A 116 -8.46 8.33 -14.19
CA ALA A 116 -9.88 8.60 -14.40
C ALA A 116 -10.56 8.94 -13.08
N ALA A 117 -11.69 9.65 -13.14
CA ALA A 117 -12.45 10.08 -11.96
C ALA A 117 -12.99 8.92 -11.11
N ASP A 118 -13.17 7.73 -11.68
CA ASP A 118 -13.58 6.50 -11.00
C ASP A 118 -12.39 5.64 -10.52
N ARG A 119 -11.15 6.09 -10.75
CA ARG A 119 -9.91 5.36 -10.44
C ARG A 119 -8.94 6.24 -9.66
N THR A 120 -9.34 6.60 -8.45
CA THR A 120 -8.59 7.50 -7.57
C THR A 120 -7.81 6.77 -6.48
N SER A 121 -8.11 5.52 -6.16
CA SER A 121 -7.38 4.79 -5.10
C SER A 121 -5.98 4.37 -5.53
N ALA A 122 -4.97 4.64 -4.70
CA ALA A 122 -3.60 4.18 -4.92
C ALA A 122 -2.88 3.89 -3.59
N SER A 123 -1.87 3.03 -3.64
CA SER A 123 -0.96 2.77 -2.52
C SER A 123 0.43 3.29 -2.85
N ILE A 124 1.01 4.05 -1.92
CA ILE A 124 2.31 4.69 -2.07
C ILE A 124 3.25 4.17 -0.98
N LYS A 125 4.49 3.86 -1.37
CA LYS A 125 5.52 3.50 -0.40
C LYS A 125 6.05 4.77 0.26
N VAL A 126 5.96 4.86 1.58
CA VAL A 126 6.35 6.06 2.35
C VAL A 126 7.81 6.42 2.13
N ALA A 127 8.70 5.43 2.01
CA ALA A 127 10.12 5.63 1.74
C ALA A 127 10.42 6.38 0.42
N ASN A 128 9.46 6.44 -0.50
CA ASN A 128 9.61 7.17 -1.76
C ASN A 128 9.14 8.62 -1.65
N VAL A 129 8.53 9.03 -0.53
CA VAL A 129 8.05 10.40 -0.30
C VAL A 129 9.14 11.17 0.45
N VAL A 130 9.62 12.25 -0.18
CA VAL A 130 10.62 13.15 0.40
C VAL A 130 9.95 14.27 1.17
N SER A 131 8.91 14.84 0.57
CA SER A 131 8.20 15.97 1.12
C SER A 131 6.79 16.07 0.58
N ALA A 132 6.13 17.13 0.99
CA ALA A 132 4.77 17.04 1.44
C ALA A 132 4.25 18.48 1.46
N MET A 133 3.41 18.87 0.49
CA MET A 133 3.02 20.27 0.33
C MET A 133 1.53 20.44 0.03
N GLU A 134 0.98 21.56 0.44
CA GLU A 134 -0.37 21.96 0.12
C GLU A 134 -0.39 22.60 -1.29
N LEU A 135 -1.34 22.20 -2.14
CA LEU A 135 -1.39 22.64 -3.54
C LEU A 135 -2.55 23.58 -3.85
N VAL A 136 -3.36 23.89 -2.86
CA VAL A 136 -4.39 24.93 -2.93
C VAL A 136 -4.19 25.80 -1.70
N THR A 137 -4.12 27.11 -1.88
CA THR A 137 -4.17 28.07 -0.78
C THR A 137 -5.42 28.90 -0.94
N SER A 138 -6.10 29.17 0.18
CA SER A 138 -7.18 30.18 0.26
C SER A 138 -6.72 31.57 -0.19
#